data_AF-A0A971SWP9-F1
#
_entry.id   AF-A0A971SWP9-F1
#
_cell.length_a   1.000
_cell.length_b   1.000
_cell.length_c   1.000
_cell.angle_alpha   90.00
_cell.angle_beta   90.00
_cell.angle_gamma   90.00
#
_symmetry.space_group_name_H-M   'P 1'
#
loop_
_entity.id
_entity.type
_entity.pdbx_description
1 polymer ?
#
loop_
_entity_poly.entity_id
_entity_poly.type
_entity_poly.pdbx_seq_one_letter_code
_entity_poly.pdbx_strand_id
1 'polypeptide(L)'
;MYTYCSAAVRDLNGDGVMNADDRYGIIFNAYAWAPFFYGSGLCIVEKDTDDIPYLNFGDDKVYDALAKVVDFLADTEVQACASWMDLGEMSVKFQNGYSMFYVQLMYAVMQLRSGDLDFGILPAPKLDEGQDGYYSYIHNKSSYTSVPKNNKDLEMTGVLLEDMAYHSYKIVRPAFFDIMLDGKVARDEDSWEMLDIVYSNMYVCLLQPMSGVGLSTDTTMRSFIVNKTGSGAIKSTLRMTSTAWSKTLENIAKSFRENMGG
;
A
#
# COMPACT_ATOMS: atom_id res chain seq x y z
N MET A 1 -12.92 10.52 0.25
CA MET A 1 -11.82 10.78 -0.71
C MET A 1 -12.34 11.11 -2.11
N TYR A 2 -13.14 10.23 -2.76
CA TYR A 2 -13.64 10.45 -4.12
C TYR A 2 -14.24 11.85 -4.36
N THR A 3 -15.12 12.34 -3.48
CA THR A 3 -15.70 13.69 -3.57
C THR A 3 -14.66 14.80 -3.69
N TYR A 4 -13.55 14.71 -2.94
CA TYR A 4 -12.45 15.68 -3.02
C TYR A 4 -11.64 15.52 -4.31
N CYS A 5 -11.41 14.28 -4.74
CA CYS A 5 -10.76 13.99 -6.02
C CYS A 5 -11.55 14.59 -7.18
N SER A 6 -12.87 14.33 -7.27
CA SER A 6 -13.73 14.84 -8.33
C SER A 6 -13.80 16.37 -8.36
N ALA A 7 -13.84 17.02 -7.20
CA ALA A 7 -13.84 18.49 -7.11
C ALA A 7 -12.51 19.13 -7.56
N ALA A 8 -11.41 18.37 -7.54
CA ALA A 8 -10.10 18.87 -7.95
C ALA A 8 -9.86 18.78 -9.46
N VAL A 9 -10.57 17.91 -10.18
CA VAL A 9 -10.40 17.71 -11.63
C VAL A 9 -10.57 19.03 -12.35
N ARG A 10 -9.61 19.36 -13.21
CA ARG A 10 -9.65 20.59 -13.99
C ARG A 10 -8.85 20.45 -15.28
N ASP A 11 -9.51 20.72 -16.39
CA ASP A 11 -8.89 21.06 -17.67
C ASP A 11 -8.17 22.42 -17.49
N LEU A 12 -6.85 22.38 -17.47
CA LEU A 12 -6.00 23.55 -17.23
C LEU A 12 -5.68 24.29 -18.52
N ASN A 13 -5.65 23.60 -19.66
CA ASN A 13 -5.28 24.16 -20.96
C ASN A 13 -6.49 24.64 -21.78
N GLY A 14 -7.71 24.22 -21.40
CA GLY A 14 -8.99 24.61 -21.99
C GLY A 14 -9.31 23.94 -23.32
N ASP A 15 -8.68 22.81 -23.66
CA ASP A 15 -8.88 22.11 -24.94
C ASP A 15 -10.03 21.08 -24.91
N GLY A 16 -10.63 20.84 -23.74
CA GLY A 16 -11.72 19.88 -23.55
C GLY A 16 -11.28 18.42 -23.53
N VAL A 17 -9.98 18.13 -23.48
CA VAL A 17 -9.39 16.78 -23.53
C VAL A 17 -8.42 16.60 -22.36
N MET A 18 -8.92 15.96 -21.30
CA MET A 18 -8.12 15.62 -20.11
C MET A 18 -6.88 14.78 -20.46
N ASN A 19 -5.69 15.33 -20.24
CA ASN A 19 -4.39 14.71 -20.55
C ASN A 19 -3.32 15.04 -19.48
N ALA A 20 -2.05 14.71 -19.74
CA ALA A 20 -0.95 14.90 -18.79
C ALA A 20 -0.72 16.36 -18.34
N ASP A 21 -1.25 17.35 -19.06
CA ASP A 21 -1.14 18.77 -18.75
C ASP A 21 -2.32 19.31 -17.92
N ASP A 22 -3.23 18.44 -17.49
CA ASP A 22 -4.41 18.78 -16.68
C ASP A 22 -4.29 18.30 -15.24
N ARG A 23 -5.21 18.80 -14.40
CA ARG A 23 -5.24 18.45 -12.99
C ARG A 23 -6.22 17.32 -12.71
N TYR A 24 -5.74 16.29 -12.02
CA TYR A 24 -6.54 15.13 -11.59
C TYR A 24 -6.72 15.07 -10.08
N GLY A 25 -7.73 14.31 -9.64
CA GLY A 25 -7.98 14.07 -8.22
C GLY A 25 -6.83 13.35 -7.52
N ILE A 26 -6.37 12.24 -8.10
CA ILE A 26 -5.21 11.49 -7.59
C ILE A 26 -4.29 11.07 -8.73
N ILE A 27 -2.97 11.18 -8.51
CA ILE A 27 -1.96 10.56 -9.36
C ILE A 27 -1.27 9.41 -8.62
N PHE A 28 -1.02 8.32 -9.34
CA PHE A 28 -0.51 7.09 -8.74
C PHE A 28 0.14 6.16 -9.78
N ASN A 29 0.91 5.18 -9.29
CA ASN A 29 1.31 4.02 -10.09
C ASN A 29 0.37 2.84 -9.82
N ALA A 30 0.34 1.85 -10.72
CA ALA A 30 -0.59 0.72 -10.62
C ALA A 30 -0.50 -0.07 -9.29
N TYR A 31 0.59 0.01 -8.52
CA TYR A 31 0.71 -0.67 -7.21
C TYR A 31 -0.15 -0.01 -6.11
N ALA A 32 -0.72 1.17 -6.35
CA ALA A 32 -1.55 1.88 -5.38
C ALA A 32 -2.77 1.09 -4.89
N TRP A 33 -3.21 0.06 -5.63
CA TRP A 33 -4.28 -0.82 -5.18
C TRP A 33 -3.99 -1.45 -3.82
N ALA A 34 -2.72 -1.79 -3.55
CA ALA A 34 -2.32 -2.47 -2.33
C ALA A 34 -2.52 -1.60 -1.08
N PRO A 35 -1.97 -0.36 -0.96
CA PRO A 35 -2.19 0.47 0.21
C PRO A 35 -3.67 0.81 0.45
N PHE A 36 -4.50 0.97 -0.59
CA PHE A 36 -5.95 1.16 -0.38
C PHE A 36 -6.65 -0.12 0.10
N PHE A 37 -6.33 -1.28 -0.47
CA PHE A 37 -6.93 -2.54 -0.06
C PHE A 37 -6.51 -2.91 1.37
N TYR A 38 -5.22 -2.91 1.68
CA TYR A 38 -4.73 -3.22 3.01
C TYR A 38 -5.06 -2.16 4.05
N GLY A 39 -5.27 -0.92 3.61
CA GLY A 39 -5.82 0.15 4.44
C GLY A 39 -7.22 -0.14 4.97
N SER A 40 -7.94 -1.10 4.38
CA SER A 40 -9.22 -1.57 4.89
C SER A 40 -9.14 -2.50 6.11
N GLY A 41 -7.93 -2.93 6.48
CA GLY A 41 -7.69 -3.98 7.48
C GLY A 41 -7.93 -5.41 6.96
N LEU A 42 -8.38 -5.57 5.70
CA LEU A 42 -8.56 -6.87 5.07
C LEU A 42 -7.25 -7.42 4.50
N CYS A 43 -7.15 -8.74 4.50
CA CYS A 43 -5.99 -9.47 4.00
C CYS A 43 -6.41 -10.47 2.93
N ILE A 44 -5.62 -10.65 1.88
CA ILE A 44 -5.84 -11.72 0.88
C ILE A 44 -5.36 -13.07 1.40
N VAL A 45 -4.34 -13.05 2.27
CA VAL A 45 -3.75 -14.23 2.87
C VAL A 45 -3.78 -14.02 4.38
N GLU A 46 -4.42 -14.95 5.06
CA GLU A 46 -4.51 -14.99 6.52
C GLU A 46 -3.89 -16.28 7.02
N LYS A 47 -3.89 -16.48 8.34
CA LYS A 47 -3.36 -17.68 8.98
C LYS A 47 -4.41 -18.31 9.88
N ASP A 48 -4.43 -19.64 9.93
CA ASP A 48 -5.28 -20.37 10.87
C ASP A 48 -4.67 -20.42 12.28
N THR A 49 -5.29 -21.17 13.19
CA THR A 49 -4.83 -21.33 14.57
C THR A 49 -3.49 -22.05 14.70
N ASP A 50 -3.02 -22.74 13.64
CA ASP A 50 -1.75 -23.46 13.60
C ASP A 50 -0.69 -22.70 12.79
N ASP A 51 -0.89 -21.38 12.61
CA ASP A 51 -0.08 -20.46 11.81
C ASP A 51 0.08 -20.87 10.34
N ILE A 52 -0.89 -21.61 9.78
CA ILE A 52 -0.86 -22.01 8.37
C ILE A 52 -1.51 -20.96 7.49
N PRO A 53 -0.81 -20.45 6.46
CA PRO A 53 -1.37 -19.46 5.58
C PRO A 53 -2.47 -20.04 4.69
N TYR A 54 -3.60 -19.34 4.57
CA TYR A 54 -4.71 -19.67 3.67
C TYR A 54 -5.19 -18.42 2.90
N LEU A 55 -5.87 -18.64 1.77
CA LEU A 55 -6.50 -17.56 1.01
C LEU A 55 -7.80 -17.11 1.69
N ASN A 56 -7.88 -15.83 2.04
CA ASN A 56 -9.09 -15.24 2.59
C ASN A 56 -10.06 -14.81 1.47
N PHE A 57 -10.51 -15.78 0.70
CA PHE A 57 -11.46 -15.59 -0.41
C PHE A 57 -12.82 -16.24 -0.15
N GLY A 58 -13.05 -16.68 1.08
CA GLY A 58 -14.33 -17.22 1.54
C GLY A 58 -15.36 -16.13 1.88
N ASP A 59 -14.91 -14.90 2.13
CA ASP A 59 -15.77 -13.75 2.45
C ASP A 59 -15.97 -12.86 1.22
N ASP A 60 -17.23 -12.51 0.94
CA ASP A 60 -17.60 -11.56 -0.11
C ASP A 60 -17.01 -10.16 0.16
N LYS A 61 -16.77 -9.82 1.43
CA LYS A 61 -16.17 -8.54 1.85
C LYS A 61 -14.81 -8.29 1.21
N VAL A 62 -13.98 -9.32 1.03
CA VAL A 62 -12.65 -9.17 0.38
C VAL A 62 -12.82 -8.83 -1.10
N TYR A 63 -13.73 -9.49 -1.81
CA TYR A 63 -14.01 -9.18 -3.21
C TYR A 63 -14.60 -7.77 -3.36
N ASP A 64 -15.52 -7.39 -2.47
CA ASP A 64 -16.18 -6.08 -2.51
C ASP A 64 -15.18 -4.95 -2.24
N ALA A 65 -14.26 -5.14 -1.30
CA ALA A 65 -13.18 -4.18 -1.05
C ALA A 65 -12.24 -4.05 -2.25
N LEU A 66 -11.80 -5.17 -2.85
CA LEU A 66 -10.99 -5.15 -4.06
C LEU A 66 -11.71 -4.47 -5.23
N ALA A 67 -13.01 -4.72 -5.38
CA ALA A 67 -13.85 -4.09 -6.39
C ALA A 67 -13.93 -2.58 -6.21
N LYS A 68 -14.26 -2.12 -5.00
CA LYS A 68 -14.28 -0.68 -4.66
C LYS A 68 -12.95 0.01 -4.96
N VAL A 69 -11.83 -0.61 -4.59
CA VAL A 69 -10.49 -0.06 -4.85
C VAL A 69 -10.20 0.02 -6.34
N VAL A 70 -10.50 -1.03 -7.09
CA VAL A 70 -10.27 -1.03 -8.54
C VAL A 70 -11.17 -0.02 -9.24
N ASP A 71 -12.45 0.04 -8.91
CA ASP A 71 -13.36 1.00 -9.54
C ASP A 71 -12.95 2.44 -9.22
N PHE A 72 -12.53 2.72 -7.98
CA PHE A 72 -11.97 4.01 -7.60
C PHE A 72 -10.72 4.38 -8.40
N LEU A 73 -9.77 3.43 -8.50
CA LEU A 73 -8.50 3.66 -9.18
C LEU A 73 -8.59 3.55 -10.70
N ALA A 74 -9.65 2.97 -11.27
CA ALA A 74 -9.83 2.82 -12.71
C ALA A 74 -10.72 3.91 -13.32
N ASP A 75 -11.29 4.80 -12.50
CA ASP A 75 -12.02 5.98 -12.95
C ASP A 75 -11.07 6.99 -13.62
N THR A 76 -11.00 6.95 -14.94
CA THR A 76 -10.13 7.81 -15.75
C THR A 76 -10.62 9.25 -15.89
N GLU A 77 -11.85 9.54 -15.49
CA GLU A 77 -12.38 10.91 -15.49
C GLU A 77 -11.87 11.68 -14.27
N VAL A 78 -11.61 10.97 -13.17
CA VAL A 78 -11.21 11.58 -11.90
C VAL A 78 -9.73 11.35 -11.59
N GLN A 79 -9.19 10.19 -11.94
CA GLN A 79 -7.86 9.75 -11.52
C GLN A 79 -6.89 9.60 -12.69
N ALA A 80 -5.59 9.65 -12.39
CA ALA A 80 -4.54 9.45 -13.39
C ALA A 80 -3.48 8.43 -12.92
N CYS A 81 -3.45 7.27 -13.59
CA CYS A 81 -2.37 6.30 -13.44
C CYS A 81 -1.22 6.63 -14.39
N ALA A 82 0.03 6.56 -13.89
CA ALA A 82 1.23 6.72 -14.71
C ALA A 82 1.27 5.80 -15.94
N SER A 83 0.70 4.60 -15.83
CA SER A 83 0.65 3.63 -16.94
C SER A 83 -0.30 4.02 -18.09
N TRP A 84 -1.19 4.99 -17.89
CA TRP A 84 -2.11 5.45 -18.95
C TRP A 84 -1.67 6.76 -19.60
N MET A 85 -1.09 7.67 -18.80
CA MET A 85 -1.02 9.09 -19.13
C MET A 85 0.39 9.58 -19.45
N ASP A 86 1.40 8.70 -19.43
CA ASP A 86 2.81 9.07 -19.60
C ASP A 86 3.18 10.31 -18.76
N LEU A 87 2.82 10.27 -17.46
CA LEU A 87 2.90 11.44 -16.57
C LEU A 87 4.32 11.96 -16.33
N GLY A 88 5.34 11.35 -16.95
CA GLY A 88 6.74 11.58 -16.64
C GLY A 88 7.02 11.31 -15.17
N GLU A 89 7.75 12.21 -14.53
CA GLU A 89 8.05 12.11 -13.10
C GLU A 89 6.85 12.61 -12.26
N MET A 90 6.09 11.67 -11.66
CA MET A 90 4.88 12.00 -10.90
C MET A 90 5.13 12.94 -9.70
N SER A 91 6.29 12.87 -9.05
CA SER A 91 6.68 13.82 -7.99
C SER A 91 6.69 15.25 -8.52
N VAL A 92 7.24 15.46 -9.72
CA VAL A 92 7.26 16.76 -10.40
C VAL A 92 5.84 17.19 -10.79
N LYS A 93 5.00 16.27 -11.29
CA LYS A 93 3.59 16.59 -11.57
C LYS A 93 2.83 17.01 -10.32
N PHE A 94 3.01 16.30 -9.20
CA PHE A 94 2.40 16.67 -7.93
C PHE A 94 2.87 18.05 -7.48
N GLN A 95 4.19 18.29 -7.45
CA GLN A 95 4.78 19.58 -7.04
C GLN A 95 4.33 20.78 -7.89
N ASN A 96 3.99 20.57 -9.16
CA ASN A 96 3.46 21.61 -10.03
C ASN A 96 1.93 21.76 -9.95
N GLY A 97 1.26 21.09 -9.01
CA GLY A 97 -0.17 21.24 -8.77
C GLY A 97 -1.07 20.50 -9.76
N TYR A 98 -0.54 19.53 -10.50
CA TYR A 98 -1.33 18.69 -11.42
C TYR A 98 -2.13 17.58 -10.71
N SER A 99 -2.06 17.50 -9.38
CA SER A 99 -2.97 16.63 -8.62
C SER A 99 -3.23 17.13 -7.21
N MET A 100 -4.43 16.81 -6.68
CA MET A 100 -4.77 17.05 -5.27
C MET A 100 -4.13 16.02 -4.34
N PHE A 101 -4.10 14.75 -4.75
CA PHE A 101 -3.53 13.65 -3.97
C PHE A 101 -2.45 12.92 -4.76
N TYR A 102 -1.41 12.48 -4.06
CA TYR A 102 -0.35 11.66 -4.64
C TYR A 102 -0.12 10.41 -3.79
N VAL A 103 -0.31 9.23 -4.40
CA VAL A 103 -0.07 7.96 -3.71
C VAL A 103 1.36 7.50 -3.94
N GLN A 104 2.14 7.49 -2.86
CA GLN A 104 3.51 7.04 -2.91
C GLN A 104 3.99 6.51 -1.56
N LEU A 105 5.06 5.71 -1.59
CA LEU A 105 5.76 5.28 -0.38
C LEU A 105 6.44 6.47 0.32
N MET A 106 6.62 6.35 1.64
CA MET A 106 7.15 7.43 2.50
C MET A 106 8.50 8.01 2.05
N TYR A 107 9.35 7.23 1.36
CA TYR A 107 10.64 7.74 0.88
C TYR A 107 10.51 8.92 -0.09
N ALA A 108 9.38 9.03 -0.80
CA ALA A 108 9.18 10.11 -1.78
C ALA A 108 9.03 11.48 -1.13
N VAL A 109 8.71 11.56 0.16
CA VAL A 109 8.70 12.83 0.89
C VAL A 109 10.07 13.52 0.78
N MET A 110 11.18 12.76 0.81
CA MET A 110 12.51 13.32 0.59
C MET A 110 12.67 14.01 -0.78
N GLN A 111 12.00 13.50 -1.82
CA GLN A 111 12.00 14.10 -3.16
C GLN A 111 11.10 15.35 -3.18
N LEU A 112 9.93 15.26 -2.56
CA LEU A 112 8.92 16.33 -2.53
C LEU A 112 9.40 17.57 -1.75
N ARG A 113 10.22 17.39 -0.71
CA ARG A 113 10.80 18.46 0.10
C ARG A 113 11.65 19.46 -0.69
N SER A 114 12.18 19.07 -1.85
CA SER A 114 12.97 19.94 -2.71
C SER A 114 12.15 20.96 -3.52
N GLY A 115 10.82 20.78 -3.59
CA GLY A 115 9.93 21.62 -4.38
C GLY A 115 9.23 22.71 -3.58
N ASP A 116 8.50 23.56 -4.30
CA ASP A 116 7.83 24.73 -3.72
C ASP A 116 6.45 24.45 -3.13
N LEU A 117 5.81 23.34 -3.52
CA LEU A 117 4.49 22.97 -3.04
C LEU A 117 4.50 22.58 -1.55
N ASP A 118 3.60 23.18 -0.78
CA ASP A 118 3.24 22.72 0.56
C ASP A 118 2.31 21.51 0.48
N PHE A 119 2.61 20.45 1.23
CA PHE A 119 1.81 19.22 1.20
C PHE A 119 1.67 18.59 2.59
N GLY A 120 0.55 17.90 2.80
CA GLY A 120 0.32 17.07 3.99
C GLY A 120 0.56 15.60 3.72
N ILE A 121 0.75 14.83 4.79
CA ILE A 121 0.78 13.36 4.75
C ILE A 121 -0.51 12.87 5.41
N LEU A 122 -1.21 11.96 4.75
CA LEU A 122 -2.46 11.39 5.26
C LEU A 122 -2.33 9.86 5.30
N PRO A 123 -2.99 9.19 6.27
CA PRO A 123 -3.18 7.74 6.21
C PRO A 123 -4.02 7.35 4.99
N ALA A 124 -3.89 6.11 4.55
CA ALA A 124 -4.81 5.55 3.55
C ALA A 124 -6.25 5.68 4.07
N PRO A 125 -7.23 6.06 3.23
CA PRO A 125 -8.60 6.24 3.69
C PRO A 125 -9.17 4.91 4.19
N LYS A 126 -10.03 5.00 5.20
CA LYS A 126 -10.89 3.88 5.60
C LYS A 126 -11.77 3.45 4.41
N LEU A 127 -12.09 2.16 4.35
CA LEU A 127 -12.98 1.59 3.33
C LEU A 127 -14.41 2.13 3.44
N ASP A 128 -14.88 2.31 4.67
CA ASP A 128 -16.18 2.86 5.02
C ASP A 128 -16.18 3.38 6.47
N GLU A 129 -17.27 4.02 6.88
CA GLU A 129 -17.44 4.59 8.23
C GLU A 129 -17.47 3.52 9.34
N GLY A 130 -17.71 2.25 8.99
CA GLY A 130 -17.75 1.13 9.94
C GLY A 130 -16.38 0.54 10.28
N GLN A 131 -15.31 0.97 9.59
CA GLN A 131 -13.96 0.51 9.87
C GLN A 131 -13.41 1.11 11.18
N ASP A 132 -12.92 0.24 12.06
CA ASP A 132 -12.51 0.55 13.44
C ASP A 132 -11.31 1.53 13.53
N GLY A 133 -10.31 1.37 12.67
CA GLY A 133 -9.07 2.14 12.70
C GLY A 133 -8.51 2.41 11.33
N TYR A 134 -7.35 3.06 11.29
CA TYR A 134 -6.54 3.19 10.07
C TYR A 134 -5.48 2.10 10.07
N TYR A 135 -5.25 1.52 8.90
CA TYR A 135 -4.23 0.51 8.67
C TYR A 135 -3.30 0.97 7.56
N SER A 136 -2.01 0.68 7.72
CA SER A 136 -0.98 1.05 6.76
C SER A 136 -0.33 -0.16 6.15
N TYR A 137 -0.02 -0.05 4.87
CA TYR A 137 0.63 -1.10 4.10
C TYR A 137 2.16 -0.97 4.19
N ILE A 138 2.83 -2.03 4.64
CA ILE A 138 4.28 -2.17 4.52
C ILE A 138 4.60 -2.79 3.16
N HIS A 139 5.29 -2.01 2.33
CA HIS A 139 5.76 -2.46 1.03
C HIS A 139 6.79 -3.59 1.19
N ASN A 140 6.76 -4.57 0.30
CA ASN A 140 7.56 -5.79 0.42
C ASN A 140 9.09 -5.58 0.34
N LYS A 141 9.54 -4.44 -0.18
CA LYS A 141 10.96 -4.01 -0.21
C LYS A 141 11.43 -3.41 1.11
N SER A 142 10.64 -3.58 2.18
CA SER A 142 11.03 -3.20 3.53
C SER A 142 12.11 -4.13 4.08
N SER A 143 12.84 -3.64 5.07
CA SER A 143 13.87 -4.42 5.75
C SER A 143 13.23 -5.44 6.69
N TYR A 144 13.65 -6.70 6.57
CA TYR A 144 13.28 -7.77 7.50
C TYR A 144 14.53 -8.28 8.22
N THR A 145 14.37 -8.68 9.47
CA THR A 145 15.43 -9.30 10.27
C THR A 145 15.06 -10.74 10.56
N SER A 146 16.01 -11.66 10.37
CA SER A 146 15.82 -13.09 10.59
C SER A 146 16.92 -13.63 11.49
N VAL A 147 16.57 -14.53 12.40
CA VAL A 147 17.52 -15.25 13.26
C VAL A 147 17.81 -16.62 12.66
N PRO A 148 19.08 -16.97 12.36
CA PRO A 148 19.42 -18.30 11.85
C PRO A 148 19.03 -19.41 12.83
N LYS A 149 18.45 -20.50 12.32
CA LYS A 149 18.02 -21.66 13.14
C LYS A 149 19.15 -22.26 13.98
N ASN A 150 20.39 -22.20 13.49
CA ASN A 150 21.56 -22.76 14.16
C ASN A 150 22.23 -21.82 15.17
N ASN A 151 21.64 -20.65 15.44
CA ASN A 151 22.14 -19.71 16.45
C ASN A 151 22.24 -20.40 17.82
N LYS A 152 23.39 -20.24 18.46
CA LYS A 152 23.69 -20.87 19.76
C LYS A 152 23.43 -19.97 20.96
N ASP A 153 23.16 -18.69 20.72
CA ASP A 153 22.94 -17.69 21.77
C ASP A 153 21.67 -16.87 21.47
N LEU A 154 20.53 -17.53 21.64
CA LEU A 154 19.21 -16.93 21.43
C LEU A 154 18.88 -15.87 22.48
N GLU A 155 19.43 -15.99 23.70
CA GLU A 155 19.24 -15.01 24.77
C GLU A 155 19.90 -13.68 24.41
N MET A 156 21.19 -13.68 24.08
CA MET A 156 21.88 -12.46 23.63
C MET A 156 21.22 -11.88 22.38
N THR A 157 20.82 -12.73 21.43
CA THR A 157 20.16 -12.28 20.20
C THR A 157 18.82 -11.60 20.51
N GLY A 158 18.02 -12.17 21.41
CA GLY A 158 16.76 -11.57 21.85
C GLY A 158 16.98 -10.21 22.52
N VAL A 159 17.96 -10.12 23.42
CA VAL A 159 18.33 -8.87 24.09
C VAL A 159 18.74 -7.79 23.08
N LEU A 160 19.60 -8.14 22.11
CA LEU A 160 20.04 -7.19 21.08
C LEU A 160 18.88 -6.72 20.19
N LEU A 161 17.99 -7.62 19.77
CA LEU A 161 16.84 -7.26 18.95
C LEU A 161 15.87 -6.32 19.71
N GLU A 162 15.64 -6.58 21.00
CA GLU A 162 14.81 -5.73 21.85
C GLU A 162 15.44 -4.34 22.04
N ASP A 163 16.75 -4.28 22.31
CA ASP A 163 17.48 -3.01 22.47
C ASP A 163 17.48 -2.17 21.18
N MET A 164 17.69 -2.83 20.03
CA MET A 164 17.58 -2.20 18.72
C MET A 164 16.16 -1.67 18.45
N ALA A 165 15.12 -2.43 18.81
CA ALA A 165 13.74 -2.00 18.66
C ALA A 165 13.40 -0.80 19.56
N TYR A 166 13.86 -0.84 20.82
CA TYR A 166 13.72 0.26 21.79
C TYR A 166 14.36 1.54 21.27
N HIS A 167 15.62 1.48 20.81
CA HIS A 167 16.33 2.63 20.26
C HIS A 167 15.74 3.11 18.93
N SER A 168 15.24 2.19 18.10
CA SER A 168 14.50 2.54 16.88
C SER A 168 13.26 3.38 17.22
N TYR A 169 12.49 2.96 18.22
CA TYR A 169 11.29 3.68 18.66
C TYR A 169 11.60 5.01 19.36
N LYS A 170 12.62 5.05 20.24
CA LYS A 170 12.92 6.21 21.08
C LYS A 170 13.78 7.28 20.41
N ILE A 171 14.63 6.89 19.46
CA ILE A 171 15.63 7.80 18.87
C ILE A 171 15.43 7.91 17.37
N VAL A 172 15.39 6.79 16.65
CA VAL A 172 15.37 6.81 15.18
C VAL A 172 14.03 7.33 14.65
N ARG A 173 12.90 6.87 15.19
CA ARG A 173 11.57 7.29 14.73
C ARG A 173 11.31 8.80 14.92
N PRO A 174 11.57 9.42 16.10
CA PRO A 174 11.43 10.86 16.25
C PRO A 174 12.32 11.65 15.28
N ALA A 175 13.60 11.26 15.15
CA ALA A 175 14.51 11.92 14.21
C ALA A 175 14.05 11.77 12.75
N PHE A 176 13.49 10.61 12.39
CA PHE A 176 12.89 10.40 11.08
C PHE A 176 11.68 11.31 10.86
N PHE A 177 10.78 11.45 11.85
CA PHE A 177 9.62 12.32 11.73
C PHE A 177 10.02 13.79 11.64
N ASP A 178 11.02 14.23 12.41
CA ASP A 178 11.61 15.57 12.29
C ASP A 178 12.10 15.84 10.86
N ILE A 179 12.82 14.89 10.26
CA ILE A 179 13.25 14.98 8.86
C ILE A 179 12.03 15.04 7.94
N MET A 180 10.99 14.26 8.18
CA MET A 180 9.81 14.25 7.31
C MET A 180 9.01 15.55 7.39
N LEU A 181 8.96 16.17 8.57
CA LEU A 181 8.21 17.39 8.86
C LEU A 181 9.00 18.68 8.66
N ASP A 182 10.27 18.57 8.25
CA ASP A 182 11.13 19.73 8.11
C ASP A 182 10.84 20.54 6.83
N GLY A 183 10.22 21.71 7.00
CA GLY A 183 10.22 22.84 6.07
C GLY A 183 9.10 22.88 5.02
N LYS A 184 8.40 21.77 4.77
CA LYS A 184 7.37 21.67 3.70
C LYS A 184 6.09 20.91 4.05
N VAL A 185 6.16 20.03 5.05
CA VAL A 185 4.96 19.49 5.69
C VAL A 185 4.59 20.48 6.80
N ALA A 186 3.32 20.87 6.87
CA ALA A 186 2.86 21.78 7.92
C ALA A 186 3.33 21.25 9.28
N ARG A 187 4.10 22.04 10.03
CA ARG A 187 4.55 21.67 11.38
C ARG A 187 3.44 21.94 12.41
N ASP A 188 2.22 21.51 12.11
CA ASP A 188 1.13 21.51 13.08
C ASP A 188 1.12 20.18 13.85
N GLU A 189 0.53 20.20 15.04
CA GLU A 189 0.34 18.99 15.86
C GLU A 189 -0.42 17.90 15.07
N ASP A 190 -1.33 18.32 14.18
CA ASP A 190 -2.13 17.46 13.32
C ASP A 190 -1.27 16.63 12.36
N SER A 191 -0.17 17.17 11.82
CA SER A 191 0.73 16.43 10.90
C SER A 191 1.56 15.37 11.60
N TRP A 192 1.94 15.60 12.86
CA TRP A 192 2.54 14.57 13.72
C TRP A 192 1.54 13.45 14.00
N GLU A 193 0.29 13.81 14.32
CA GLU A 193 -0.79 12.86 14.56
C GLU A 193 -1.02 11.97 13.32
N MET A 194 -1.01 12.52 12.10
CA MET A 194 -1.16 11.72 10.88
C MET A 194 -0.03 10.70 10.71
N LEU A 195 1.22 11.08 10.99
CA LEU A 195 2.33 10.13 10.96
C LEU A 195 2.17 9.05 12.03
N ASP A 196 1.75 9.42 13.24
CA ASP A 196 1.48 8.43 14.28
C ASP A 196 0.38 7.45 13.87
N ILE A 197 -0.70 7.91 13.25
CA ILE A 197 -1.74 7.05 12.69
C ILE A 197 -1.15 6.10 11.63
N VAL A 198 -0.34 6.62 10.70
CA VAL A 198 0.32 5.83 9.66
C VAL A 198 1.17 4.71 10.26
N TYR A 199 1.89 4.97 11.35
CA TYR A 199 2.81 4.00 11.96
C TYR A 199 2.19 3.17 13.10
N SER A 200 0.93 3.41 13.48
CA SER A 200 0.28 2.73 14.61
C SER A 200 -0.14 1.29 14.29
N ASN A 201 -0.76 1.08 13.12
CA ASN A 201 -1.23 -0.25 12.70
C ASN A 201 -0.70 -0.57 11.31
N MET A 202 0.43 -1.27 11.26
CA MET A 202 1.08 -1.62 10.00
C MET A 202 0.85 -3.09 9.67
N TYR A 203 0.41 -3.33 8.44
CA TYR A 203 0.23 -4.66 7.89
C TYR A 203 1.39 -5.03 6.95
N VAL A 204 2.00 -6.19 7.20
CA VAL A 204 3.03 -6.75 6.33
C VAL A 204 2.37 -7.52 5.20
N CYS A 205 2.51 -7.02 3.98
CA CYS A 205 1.96 -7.67 2.81
C CYS A 205 2.83 -8.84 2.34
N LEU A 206 2.26 -10.04 2.33
CA LEU A 206 2.91 -11.23 1.80
C LEU A 206 2.81 -11.38 0.27
N LEU A 207 2.04 -10.55 -0.44
CA LEU A 207 1.73 -10.79 -1.86
C LEU A 207 2.94 -10.85 -2.77
N GLN A 208 3.95 -10.01 -2.58
CA GLN A 208 5.10 -10.02 -3.47
C GLN A 208 6.05 -11.19 -3.19
N PRO A 209 6.39 -11.53 -1.92
CA PRO A 209 6.98 -12.84 -1.62
C PRO A 209 6.20 -13.99 -2.26
N MET A 210 4.86 -13.88 -2.26
CA MET A 210 4.00 -14.91 -2.81
C MET A 210 3.90 -14.92 -4.34
N SER A 211 4.16 -13.80 -5.01
CA SER A 211 4.32 -13.76 -6.46
C SER A 211 5.52 -14.59 -6.93
N GLY A 212 6.59 -14.62 -6.13
CA GLY A 212 7.77 -15.45 -6.39
C GLY A 212 7.51 -16.95 -6.35
N VAL A 213 6.39 -17.36 -5.75
CA VAL A 213 5.96 -18.76 -5.62
C VAL A 213 4.67 -19.07 -6.40
N GLY A 214 4.18 -18.12 -7.21
CA GLY A 214 3.09 -18.35 -8.17
C GLY A 214 1.74 -17.70 -7.85
N LEU A 215 1.60 -16.95 -6.76
CA LEU A 215 0.39 -16.16 -6.51
C LEU A 215 0.44 -14.85 -7.31
N SER A 216 -0.34 -14.77 -8.37
CA SER A 216 -0.31 -13.62 -9.28
C SER A 216 -1.27 -12.49 -8.90
N THR A 217 -1.72 -12.40 -7.64
CA THR A 217 -2.76 -11.44 -7.23
C THR A 217 -2.36 -10.00 -7.53
N ASP A 218 -1.12 -9.59 -7.27
CA ASP A 218 -0.64 -8.24 -7.62
C ASP A 218 -0.77 -7.96 -9.12
N THR A 219 -0.23 -8.84 -9.96
CA THR A 219 -0.32 -8.72 -11.41
C THR A 219 -1.77 -8.65 -11.88
N THR A 220 -2.64 -9.50 -11.31
CA THR A 220 -4.07 -9.53 -11.62
C THR A 220 -4.74 -8.21 -11.27
N MET A 221 -4.57 -7.70 -10.04
CA MET A 221 -5.19 -6.45 -9.59
C MET A 221 -4.70 -5.25 -10.41
N ARG A 222 -3.38 -5.18 -10.68
CA ARG A 222 -2.80 -4.14 -11.52
C ARG A 222 -3.34 -4.18 -12.94
N SER A 223 -3.60 -5.36 -13.49
CA SER A 223 -4.13 -5.49 -14.86
C SER A 223 -5.52 -4.86 -15.00
N PHE A 224 -6.38 -4.99 -13.98
CA PHE A 224 -7.72 -4.37 -14.01
C PHE A 224 -7.65 -2.84 -14.07
N ILE A 225 -6.67 -2.25 -13.36
CA ILE A 225 -6.42 -0.81 -13.34
C ILE A 225 -5.77 -0.37 -14.65
N VAL A 226 -4.65 -0.97 -15.03
CA VAL A 226 -3.90 -0.58 -16.24
C VAL A 226 -4.75 -0.71 -17.50
N ASN A 227 -5.56 -1.77 -17.61
CA ASN A 227 -6.42 -2.00 -18.76
C ASN A 227 -7.77 -1.27 -18.66
N LYS A 228 -8.03 -0.52 -17.57
CA LYS A 228 -9.26 0.28 -17.38
C LYS A 228 -10.54 -0.56 -17.46
N THR A 229 -10.48 -1.82 -17.01
CA THR A 229 -11.60 -2.77 -17.17
C THR A 229 -12.61 -2.70 -16.03
N GLY A 230 -12.31 -1.95 -14.96
CA GLY A 230 -13.13 -1.90 -13.75
C GLY A 230 -13.16 -3.24 -13.00
N SER A 231 -14.08 -3.35 -12.03
CA SER A 231 -14.13 -4.46 -11.08
C SER A 231 -14.92 -5.70 -11.55
N GLY A 232 -15.66 -5.61 -12.65
CA GLY A 232 -16.71 -6.59 -13.02
C GLY A 232 -16.24 -8.05 -13.15
N ALA A 233 -14.95 -8.28 -13.46
CA ALA A 233 -14.38 -9.62 -13.57
C ALA A 233 -13.45 -10.03 -12.40
N ILE A 234 -13.27 -9.19 -11.37
CA ILE A 234 -12.38 -9.50 -10.23
C ILE A 234 -12.78 -10.81 -9.56
N LYS A 235 -14.06 -10.94 -9.18
CA LYS A 235 -14.56 -12.10 -8.44
C LYS A 235 -14.39 -13.40 -9.25
N SER A 236 -14.71 -13.39 -10.55
CA SER A 236 -14.55 -14.57 -11.40
C SER A 236 -13.07 -14.91 -11.65
N THR A 237 -12.22 -13.92 -11.92
CA THR A 237 -10.78 -14.12 -12.15
C THR A 237 -10.06 -14.68 -10.92
N LEU A 238 -10.33 -14.14 -9.73
CA LEU A 238 -9.72 -14.62 -8.49
C LEU A 238 -10.24 -16.01 -8.09
N ARG A 239 -11.53 -16.29 -8.31
CA ARG A 239 -12.08 -17.64 -8.07
C ARG A 239 -11.42 -18.69 -8.96
N MET A 240 -11.18 -18.39 -10.24
CA MET A 240 -10.52 -19.32 -11.16
C MET A 240 -9.10 -19.70 -10.73
N THR A 241 -8.40 -18.81 -10.01
CA THR A 241 -7.01 -19.02 -9.58
C THR A 241 -6.88 -19.51 -8.14
N SER A 242 -7.93 -19.35 -7.33
CA SER A 242 -7.95 -19.68 -5.89
C SER A 242 -7.46 -21.10 -5.57
N THR A 243 -7.96 -22.14 -6.27
CA THR A 243 -7.55 -23.53 -6.02
C THR A 243 -6.06 -23.76 -6.22
N ALA A 244 -5.48 -23.18 -7.28
CA ALA A 244 -4.05 -23.32 -7.55
C ALA A 244 -3.20 -22.60 -6.50
N TRP A 245 -3.64 -21.42 -6.06
CA TRP A 245 -2.98 -20.65 -5.03
C TRP A 245 -3.09 -21.30 -3.64
N SER A 246 -4.24 -21.87 -3.27
CA SER A 246 -4.39 -22.63 -2.01
C SER A 246 -3.45 -23.83 -1.97
N LYS A 247 -3.35 -24.60 -3.06
CA LYS A 247 -2.40 -25.72 -3.14
C LYS A 247 -0.94 -25.25 -3.02
N THR A 248 -0.62 -24.09 -3.58
CA THR A 248 0.72 -23.49 -3.45
C THR A 248 1.03 -23.15 -1.99
N LEU A 249 0.07 -22.55 -1.29
CA LEU A 249 0.17 -22.24 0.13
C LEU A 249 0.37 -23.49 1.00
N GLU A 250 -0.42 -24.54 0.77
CA GLU A 250 -0.29 -25.82 1.47
C GLU A 250 1.10 -26.44 1.29
N ASN A 251 1.65 -26.39 0.06
CA ASN A 251 2.98 -26.92 -0.22
C ASN A 251 4.08 -26.13 0.50
N ILE A 252 3.95 -24.80 0.57
CA ILE A 252 4.90 -23.94 1.28
C ILE A 252 4.84 -24.23 2.78
N ALA A 253 3.64 -24.30 3.35
CA ALA A 253 3.43 -24.62 4.76
C ALA A 253 4.01 -25.99 5.12
N LYS A 254 3.78 -27.00 4.28
CA LYS A 254 4.34 -28.34 4.44
C LYS A 254 5.86 -28.33 4.41
N SER A 255 6.46 -27.70 3.39
CA SER A 255 7.91 -27.61 3.25
C SER A 255 8.55 -26.87 4.42
N PHE A 256 7.93 -25.80 4.91
CA PHE A 256 8.40 -25.07 6.08
C PHE A 256 8.40 -25.96 7.34
N ARG A 257 7.31 -26.70 7.60
CA ARG A 257 7.21 -27.62 8.74
C ARG A 257 8.22 -28.76 8.67
N GLU A 258 8.44 -29.34 7.50
CA GLU A 258 9.45 -30.39 7.29
C GLU A 258 10.87 -29.90 7.59
N ASN A 259 11.20 -28.67 7.22
CA ASN A 259 12.52 -28.07 7.46
C ASN A 259 12.69 -27.53 8.91
N MET A 260 11.60 -27.16 9.57
CA MET A 260 11.61 -26.67 10.96
C MET A 260 11.56 -27.80 11.99
N GLY A 261 10.91 -28.92 11.67
CA GLY A 261 10.69 -30.07 12.57
C GLY A 261 11.85 -31.05 12.74
N GLY A 262 13.07 -30.69 12.31
CA GLY A 262 14.31 -31.46 12.51
C GLY A 262 15.30 -30.78 13.44
#